data_AF-A0A3C1CG85-F1
#
_entry.id   AF-A0A3C1CG85-F1
#
_cell.length_a   1.000
_cell.length_b   1.000
_cell.length_c   1.000
_cell.angle_alpha   90.00
_cell.angle_beta   90.00
_cell.angle_gamma   90.00
#
_symmetry.space_group_name_H-M   'P 1'
#
loop_
_entity.id
_entity.type
_entity.pdbx_description
1 polymer ?
#
loop_
_entity_poly.entity_id
_entity_poly.type
_entity_poly.pdbx_seq_one_letter_code
_entity_poly.pdbx_strand_id
1 'polypeptide(L)'
;KHRIEDAVSTTKAAIEEGVVPGGGVALLRAQTNILDRAEKLEGDEATGARMVAKAVESPLKQIAENAGLEGGVVVERVRNLKKPAEGLNAATGDYEDLFDAGVIDAAKVTRSA
;
A
#
# COMPACT_ATOMS: atom_id res chain seq x y z
N LYS A 1 12.69 -23.14 -2.18
CA LYS A 1 12.54 -23.32 -3.64
C LYS A 1 11.69 -22.18 -4.22
N HIS A 2 10.49 -21.92 -3.70
CA HIS A 2 9.62 -20.80 -4.12
C HIS A 2 10.24 -19.38 -4.05
N ARG A 3 11.05 -19.06 -3.01
CA ARG A 3 11.66 -17.72 -2.86
C ARG A 3 12.48 -17.22 -4.06
N ILE A 4 13.13 -18.12 -4.79
CA ILE A 4 13.94 -17.73 -5.96
C ILE A 4 13.03 -17.44 -7.16
N GLU A 5 11.99 -18.25 -7.35
CA GLU A 5 11.00 -18.05 -8.42
C GLU A 5 10.20 -16.76 -8.18
N ASP A 6 9.79 -16.49 -6.94
CA ASP A 6 9.08 -15.26 -6.54
C ASP A 6 9.94 -14.01 -6.77
N ALA A 7 11.22 -14.06 -6.40
CA ALA A 7 12.14 -12.96 -6.61
C ALA A 7 12.34 -12.68 -8.11
N VAL A 8 12.60 -13.72 -8.91
CA VAL A 8 12.79 -13.59 -10.36
C VAL A 8 11.53 -13.06 -11.06
N SER A 9 10.35 -13.54 -10.65
CA SER A 9 9.08 -13.07 -11.18
C SER A 9 8.82 -11.60 -10.83
N THR A 10 9.06 -11.21 -9.58
CA THR A 10 8.90 -9.82 -9.10
C THR A 10 9.83 -8.87 -9.85
N THR A 11 11.10 -9.22 -10.05
CA THR A 11 12.04 -8.36 -10.79
C THR A 11 11.62 -8.20 -12.25
N LYS A 12 11.14 -9.26 -12.91
CA LYS A 12 10.60 -9.17 -14.27
C LYS A 12 9.39 -8.25 -14.35
N ALA A 13 8.45 -8.40 -13.40
CA ALA A 13 7.26 -7.56 -13.32
C ALA A 13 7.59 -6.08 -13.10
N ALA A 14 8.60 -5.79 -12.27
CA ALA A 14 9.09 -4.42 -12.04
C ALA A 14 9.69 -3.80 -13.31
N ILE A 15 10.38 -4.60 -14.14
CA ILE A 15 10.94 -4.13 -15.42
C ILE A 15 9.81 -3.84 -16.43
N GLU A 16 8.78 -4.68 -16.48
CA GLU A 16 7.67 -4.56 -17.43
C GLU A 16 6.75 -3.37 -17.13
N GLU A 17 6.42 -3.14 -15.86
CA GLU A 17 5.33 -2.24 -15.47
C GLU A 17 5.74 -1.18 -14.43
N GLY A 18 7.01 -1.16 -14.03
CA GLY A 18 7.53 -0.24 -13.04
C GLY A 18 7.26 -0.67 -11.60
N VAL A 19 7.56 0.25 -10.68
CA VAL A 19 7.51 0.04 -9.24
C VAL A 19 6.67 1.11 -8.55
N VAL A 20 6.13 0.75 -7.40
CA VAL A 20 5.33 1.62 -6.51
C VAL A 20 5.92 1.59 -5.10
N PRO A 21 5.66 2.61 -4.25
CA PRO A 21 6.08 2.55 -2.86
C PRO A 21 5.43 1.35 -2.18
N GLY A 22 6.25 0.52 -1.53
CA GLY A 22 5.80 -0.69 -0.87
C GLY A 22 5.13 -0.42 0.47
N GLY A 23 5.18 -1.40 1.37
CA GLY A 23 4.72 -1.22 2.76
C GLY A 23 3.21 -0.94 2.89
N GLY A 24 2.41 -1.23 1.86
CA GLY A 24 0.99 -0.89 1.82
C GLY A 24 0.68 0.58 1.53
N VAL A 25 1.69 1.43 1.27
CA VAL A 25 1.51 2.85 0.97
C VAL A 25 0.73 3.03 -0.32
N ALA A 26 1.11 2.33 -1.40
CA ALA A 26 0.42 2.42 -2.69
C ALA A 26 -1.08 2.13 -2.58
N LEU A 27 -1.47 1.11 -1.79
CA LEU A 27 -2.86 0.74 -1.55
C LEU A 27 -3.59 1.83 -0.75
N LEU A 28 -2.95 2.38 0.29
CA LEU A 28 -3.51 3.49 1.05
C LEU A 28 -3.69 4.75 0.18
N ARG A 29 -2.77 5.05 -0.75
CA ARG A 29 -2.94 6.19 -1.68
C ARG A 29 -4.07 5.96 -2.67
N ALA A 30 -4.33 4.73 -3.08
CA ALA A 30 -5.46 4.39 -3.94
C ALA A 30 -6.82 4.61 -3.24
N GLN A 31 -6.86 4.63 -1.90
CA GLN A 31 -8.07 4.85 -1.11
C GLN A 31 -8.84 6.10 -1.54
N THR A 32 -8.15 7.22 -1.78
CA THR A 32 -8.80 8.49 -2.18
C THR A 32 -9.60 8.30 -3.47
N ASN A 33 -9.02 7.66 -4.48
CA ASN A 33 -9.72 7.41 -5.75
C ASN A 33 -10.90 6.46 -5.59
N ILE A 34 -10.81 5.49 -4.65
CA ILE A 34 -11.93 4.57 -4.36
C ILE A 34 -13.08 5.34 -3.70
N LEU A 35 -12.78 6.24 -2.77
CA LEU A 35 -13.78 7.09 -2.11
C LEU A 35 -14.45 8.05 -3.10
N ASP A 36 -13.67 8.73 -3.94
CA ASP A 36 -14.18 9.62 -5.00
C ASP A 36 -15.09 8.86 -5.99
N ARG A 37 -14.81 7.57 -6.22
CA ARG A 37 -15.68 6.73 -7.04
C ARG A 37 -16.93 6.34 -6.29
N ALA A 38 -16.83 6.00 -5.00
CA ALA A 38 -17.96 5.62 -4.15
C ALA A 38 -19.01 6.73 -4.04
N GLU A 39 -18.60 8.01 -4.07
CA GLU A 39 -19.52 9.16 -4.10
C GLU A 39 -20.37 9.23 -5.39
N LYS A 40 -19.92 8.59 -6.46
CA LYS A 40 -20.59 8.55 -7.78
C LYS A 40 -21.37 7.25 -8.00
N LEU A 41 -21.53 6.43 -6.97
CA LEU A 41 -22.27 5.17 -6.98
C LEU A 41 -23.46 5.27 -6.04
N GLU A 42 -24.42 4.37 -6.18
CA GLU A 42 -25.63 4.34 -5.36
C GLU A 42 -25.86 2.96 -4.73
N GLY A 43 -26.67 2.93 -3.68
CA GLY A 43 -27.09 1.69 -3.01
C GLY A 43 -25.92 0.78 -2.58
N ASP A 44 -26.02 -0.49 -2.97
CA ASP A 44 -25.08 -1.54 -2.58
C ASP A 44 -23.69 -1.34 -3.21
N GLU A 45 -23.61 -0.78 -4.41
CA GLU A 45 -22.32 -0.53 -5.08
C GLU A 45 -21.49 0.50 -4.32
N ALA A 46 -22.12 1.59 -3.87
CA ALA A 46 -21.46 2.60 -3.05
C ALA A 46 -20.99 2.03 -1.70
N THR A 47 -21.80 1.15 -1.12
CA THR A 47 -21.47 0.47 0.14
C THR A 47 -20.28 -0.47 -0.04
N GLY A 48 -20.27 -1.28 -1.10
CA GLY A 48 -19.16 -2.14 -1.47
C GLY A 48 -17.87 -1.36 -1.71
N ALA A 49 -17.93 -0.25 -2.45
CA ALA A 49 -16.77 0.62 -2.69
C ALA A 49 -16.18 1.19 -1.38
N ARG A 50 -17.03 1.62 -0.43
CA ARG A 50 -16.57 2.06 0.90
C ARG A 50 -15.93 0.95 1.71
N MET A 51 -16.43 -0.28 1.61
CA MET A 51 -15.81 -1.45 2.26
C MET A 51 -14.41 -1.72 1.69
N VAL A 52 -14.25 -1.67 0.37
CA VAL A 52 -12.94 -1.81 -0.29
C VAL A 52 -12.01 -0.68 0.12
N ALA A 53 -12.50 0.57 0.16
CA ALA A 53 -11.72 1.70 0.64
C ALA A 53 -11.18 1.49 2.06
N LYS A 54 -11.94 0.85 2.95
CA LYS A 54 -11.45 0.48 4.29
C LYS A 54 -10.46 -0.69 4.25
N ALA A 55 -10.72 -1.68 3.40
CA ALA A 55 -9.90 -2.89 3.32
C ALA A 55 -8.46 -2.59 2.89
N VAL A 56 -8.25 -1.64 1.98
CA VAL A 56 -6.91 -1.27 1.48
C VAL A 56 -5.97 -0.68 2.55
N GLU A 57 -6.49 -0.28 3.71
CA GLU A 57 -5.66 0.14 4.87
C GLU A 57 -5.00 -1.05 5.60
N SER A 58 -5.62 -2.22 5.50
CA SER A 58 -5.27 -3.40 6.31
C SER A 58 -3.82 -3.87 6.13
N PRO A 59 -3.23 -3.86 4.91
CA PRO A 59 -1.84 -4.28 4.73
C PRO A 59 -0.84 -3.40 5.50
N LEU A 60 -0.96 -2.07 5.40
CA LEU A 60 -0.11 -1.16 6.16
C LEU A 60 -0.33 -1.33 7.67
N LYS A 61 -1.58 -1.49 8.10
CA LYS A 61 -1.92 -1.73 9.50
C LYS A 61 -1.26 -3.01 10.03
N GLN A 62 -1.34 -4.10 9.28
CA GLN A 62 -0.74 -5.37 9.65
C GLN A 62 0.79 -5.28 9.71
N ILE A 63 1.42 -4.58 8.76
CA ILE A 63 2.86 -4.35 8.76
C ILE A 63 3.29 -3.55 9.99
N ALA A 64 2.54 -2.51 10.35
CA ALA A 64 2.78 -1.71 11.55
C ALA A 64 2.68 -2.55 12.83
N GLU A 65 1.62 -3.36 12.96
CA GLU A 65 1.42 -4.25 14.11
C GLU A 65 2.54 -5.29 14.23
N ASN A 66 2.98 -5.86 13.10
CA ASN A 66 4.12 -6.78 13.06
C ASN A 66 5.43 -6.12 13.49
N ALA A 67 5.56 -4.79 13.30
CA ALA A 67 6.68 -3.99 13.77
C ALA A 67 6.52 -3.51 15.23
N GLY A 68 5.46 -3.93 15.93
CA GLY A 68 5.19 -3.52 17.31
C GLY A 68 4.61 -2.12 17.47
N LEU A 69 4.10 -1.52 16.39
CA LEU A 69 3.48 -0.19 16.38
C LEU A 69 1.95 -0.30 16.43
N GLU A 70 1.29 0.79 16.84
CA GLU A 70 -0.18 0.87 16.80
C GLU A 70 -0.63 1.15 15.36
N GLY A 71 -1.24 0.14 14.73
CA GLY A 71 -1.50 0.17 13.29
C GLY A 71 -2.49 1.26 12.86
N GLY A 72 -3.47 1.63 13.70
CA GLY A 72 -4.40 2.73 13.39
C GLY A 72 -3.70 4.09 13.29
N VAL A 73 -2.84 4.39 14.26
CA VAL A 73 -2.01 5.60 14.33
C VAL A 73 -1.04 5.66 13.16
N VAL A 74 -0.43 4.53 12.78
CA VAL A 74 0.47 4.48 11.60
C VAL A 74 -0.30 4.78 10.33
N VAL A 75 -1.46 4.14 10.10
CA VAL A 75 -2.28 4.39 8.90
C VAL A 75 -2.66 5.87 8.81
N GLU A 76 -3.13 6.45 9.92
CA GLU A 76 -3.51 7.87 9.95
C GLU A 76 -2.30 8.78 9.72
N ARG A 77 -1.14 8.47 10.30
CA ARG A 77 0.08 9.25 10.08
C ARG A 77 0.52 9.20 8.62
N VAL A 78 0.58 8.01 8.02
CA VAL A 78 0.96 7.85 6.61
C VAL A 78 -0.02 8.56 5.69
N ARG A 79 -1.33 8.50 5.97
CA ARG A 79 -2.37 9.23 5.23
C ARG A 79 -2.08 10.74 5.17
N ASN A 80 -1.60 11.32 6.26
CA ASN A 80 -1.33 12.76 6.38
C ASN A 80 0.06 13.19 5.86
N LEU A 81 0.89 12.27 5.39
CA LEU A 81 2.19 12.61 4.77
C LEU A 81 1.97 13.30 3.42
N LYS A 82 2.81 14.28 3.11
CA LYS A 82 2.63 15.15 1.95
C LYS A 82 3.13 14.51 0.66
N LYS A 83 4.20 13.71 0.73
CA LYS A 83 4.76 13.08 -0.47
C LYS A 83 4.09 11.73 -0.72
N PRO A 84 3.77 11.38 -1.99
CA PRO A 84 3.10 10.13 -2.32
C PRO A 84 3.87 8.87 -1.86
N ALA A 85 5.21 8.92 -1.94
CA ALA A 85 6.10 7.80 -1.61
C ALA A 85 6.53 7.74 -0.14
N GLU A 86 6.17 8.73 0.68
CA GLU A 86 6.48 8.71 2.10
C GLU A 86 5.57 7.70 2.83
N GLY A 87 6.19 6.85 3.65
CA GLY A 87 5.54 5.79 4.39
C GLY A 87 6.36 5.30 5.57
N LEU A 88 5.82 4.29 6.28
CA LEU A 88 6.55 3.63 7.37
C LEU A 88 7.56 2.64 6.80
N ASN A 89 8.84 2.85 7.07
CA ASN A 89 9.83 1.79 6.95
C ASN A 89 9.76 0.91 8.22
N ALA A 90 9.11 -0.24 8.10
CA ALA A 90 8.88 -1.14 9.24
C ALA A 90 10.18 -1.77 9.81
N ALA A 91 11.28 -1.72 9.07
CA ALA A 91 12.57 -2.23 9.55
C ALA A 91 13.27 -1.25 10.51
N THR A 92 13.07 0.07 10.31
CA THR A 92 13.69 1.12 11.13
C THR A 92 12.71 1.79 12.08
N GLY A 93 11.42 1.80 11.74
CA GLY A 93 10.37 2.56 12.44
C GLY A 93 10.22 4.00 11.94
N ASP A 94 11.01 4.40 10.95
CA ASP A 94 11.03 5.78 10.45
C ASP A 94 9.97 6.03 9.37
N TYR A 95 9.60 7.30 9.22
CA TYR A 95 8.71 7.77 8.16
C TYR A 95 9.53 8.50 7.12
N GLU A 96 9.74 7.86 5.98
CA GLU A 96 10.67 8.32 4.96
C GLU A 96 10.16 7.98 3.56
N ASP A 97 10.87 8.46 2.53
CA ASP A 97 10.58 8.09 1.14
C ASP A 97 10.96 6.62 0.92
N LEU A 98 9.96 5.78 0.62
CA LEU A 98 10.16 4.35 0.50
C LEU A 98 10.93 3.97 -0.78
N PHE A 99 10.98 4.84 -1.80
CA PHE A 99 11.85 4.60 -2.95
C PHE A 99 13.32 4.76 -2.54
N ASP A 100 13.64 5.82 -1.80
CA ASP A 100 14.99 6.08 -1.32
C ASP A 100 15.45 5.01 -0.31
N ALA A 101 14.52 4.52 0.53
CA ALA A 101 14.76 3.41 1.45
C ALA A 101 14.85 2.02 0.77
N GLY A 102 14.53 1.93 -0.54
CA GLY A 102 14.52 0.68 -1.29
C GLY A 102 13.35 -0.26 -0.96
N VAL A 103 12.32 0.23 -0.27
CA VAL A 103 11.11 -0.51 0.08
C VAL A 103 10.08 -0.32 -1.03
N ILE A 104 10.25 -1.07 -2.11
CA ILE A 104 9.47 -0.95 -3.34
C ILE A 104 8.73 -2.25 -3.68
N ASP A 105 7.54 -2.13 -4.25
CA ASP A 105 6.79 -3.24 -4.80
C ASP A 105 6.69 -3.13 -6.32
N ALA A 106 6.66 -4.26 -7.02
CA ALA A 106 6.37 -4.28 -8.46
C ALA A 106 4.91 -3.90 -8.70
N ALA A 107 4.65 -2.91 -9.56
CA ALA A 107 3.30 -2.36 -9.77
C ALA A 107 2.27 -3.43 -10.18
N LYS A 108 2.71 -4.39 -11.01
CA LYS A 108 1.91 -5.55 -11.44
C LYS A 108 1.45 -6.40 -10.25
N VAL A 109 2.36 -6.67 -9.31
CA VAL A 109 2.08 -7.50 -8.13
C VAL A 109 1.07 -6.80 -7.23
N THR A 110 1.30 -5.52 -6.92
CA THR A 110 0.38 -4.72 -6.10
C THR A 110 -1.01 -4.58 -6.74
N ARG A 111 -1.10 -4.52 -8.07
CA ARG A 111 -2.39 -4.47 -8.77
C ARG A 111 -3.13 -5.81 -8.78
N SER A 112 -2.40 -6.93 -8.87
CA SER A 112 -2.99 -8.27 -9.00
C SER A 112 -3.26 -8.97 -7.67
N ALA A 113 -2.80 -8.39 -6.55
CA ALA A 113 -2.97 -8.90 -5.19
C ALA A 113 -4.40 -8.64 -4.68
#